data_AF-A0A1J0RBY6-F1
#
_entry.id   AF-A0A1J0RBY6-F1
#
_cell.length_a   1.000
_cell.length_b   1.000
_cell.length_c   1.000
_cell.angle_alpha   90.00
_cell.angle_beta   90.00
_cell.angle_gamma   90.00
#
_symmetry.space_group_name_H-M   'P 1'
#
loop_
_entity.id
_entity.type
_entity.pdbx_description
1 polymer ?
#
loop_
_entity_poly.entity_id
_entity_poly.type
_entity_poly.pdbx_seq_one_letter_code
_entity_poly.pdbx_strand_id
1 'polypeptide(L)'
;VAAAQAQTDEHISMVKAVTAAAAGKSVQDATEKARNIQKKAIKAVALGALQAGRISELVHLLKQMSHGCTSNGFCVTDDSSNAITDSNVDNIDCTTLTPLLAPQSLDYAAAKFTNTGFADMTTGDAKDAGAGRKCIFLHKTSAGSASASDLFQSTGPHSLAGGLLTVAAHDSNIQATITALNTIADGGRISQATQPYHQLYNAVAELKETPKHSCGLDEAGAIEGQINDNSVATQLAAMIKTAKPDLPDGEDAKQVEAILTAIAAKDNNRGKNIRDKILNTKIENVKNGNRVETVISEISSTADRRTGYLLENNKKEFSWQNCPSS
;
A
#
# COMPACT_ATOMS: atom_id res chain seq x y z
N VAL A 1 25.33 6.90 14.82
CA VAL A 1 26.75 6.78 14.41
C VAL A 1 27.64 7.83 15.07
N ALA A 2 27.37 9.15 14.97
CA ALA A 2 28.16 10.18 15.66
C ALA A 2 28.34 9.91 17.17
N ALA A 3 27.25 9.54 17.85
CA ALA A 3 27.27 9.18 19.27
C ALA A 3 28.24 8.02 19.62
N ALA A 4 28.41 7.07 18.72
CA ALA A 4 29.34 5.95 18.88
C ALA A 4 30.78 6.42 18.68
N GLN A 5 31.00 7.32 17.70
CA GLN A 5 32.33 7.87 17.46
C GLN A 5 32.82 8.75 18.61
N ALA A 6 31.94 9.53 19.24
CA ALA A 6 32.31 10.32 20.42
C ALA A 6 32.53 9.49 21.70
N GLN A 7 32.25 8.18 21.69
CA GLN A 7 32.37 7.34 22.88
C GLN A 7 33.75 6.67 22.98
N THR A 8 34.33 6.72 24.18
CA THR A 8 35.59 6.07 24.55
C THR A 8 35.38 4.69 25.16
N ASP A 9 34.25 4.46 25.84
CA ASP A 9 33.85 3.13 26.31
C ASP A 9 33.44 2.24 25.12
N GLU A 10 34.16 1.14 24.91
CA GLU A 10 33.97 0.25 23.76
C GLU A 10 32.56 -0.37 23.73
N HIS A 11 32.04 -0.81 24.88
CA HIS A 11 30.72 -1.45 24.96
C HIS A 11 29.60 -0.44 24.65
N ILE A 12 29.68 0.77 25.19
CA ILE A 12 28.71 1.84 24.88
C ILE A 12 28.85 2.26 23.42
N SER A 13 30.06 2.35 22.88
CA SER A 13 30.31 2.64 21.46
C SER A 13 29.65 1.60 20.56
N MET A 14 29.88 0.30 20.84
CA MET A 14 29.28 -0.82 20.09
C MET A 14 27.75 -0.77 20.12
N VAL A 15 27.13 -0.59 21.29
CA VAL A 15 25.66 -0.50 21.37
C VAL A 15 25.14 0.67 20.55
N LYS A 16 25.74 1.85 20.66
CA LYS A 16 25.34 3.02 19.87
C LYS A 16 25.53 2.81 18.36
N ALA A 17 26.57 2.10 17.94
CA ALA A 17 26.83 1.77 16.54
C ALA A 17 25.80 0.76 16.01
N VAL A 18 25.53 -0.30 16.77
CA VAL A 18 24.54 -1.33 16.44
C VAL A 18 23.13 -0.76 16.41
N THR A 19 22.74 0.09 17.37
CA THR A 19 21.45 0.80 17.31
C THR A 19 21.31 1.62 16.03
N ALA A 20 22.37 2.29 15.59
CA ALA A 20 22.35 3.02 14.33
C ALA A 20 22.25 2.08 13.11
N ALA A 21 22.92 0.93 13.13
CA ALA A 21 22.83 -0.07 12.06
C ALA A 21 21.44 -0.72 11.99
N ALA A 22 20.83 -1.04 13.14
CA ALA A 22 19.46 -1.55 13.23
C ALA A 22 18.44 -0.53 12.71
N ALA A 23 18.52 0.73 13.13
CA ALA A 23 17.68 1.79 12.60
C ALA A 23 17.89 1.98 11.08
N GLY A 24 19.14 1.94 10.60
CA GLY A 24 19.48 2.02 9.18
C GLY A 24 18.87 0.89 8.36
N LYS A 25 18.96 -0.36 8.84
CA LYS A 25 18.32 -1.53 8.22
C LYS A 25 16.80 -1.39 8.21
N SER A 26 16.20 -0.95 9.32
CA SER A 26 14.76 -0.73 9.40
C SER A 26 14.28 0.29 8.36
N VAL A 27 15.04 1.37 8.10
CA VAL A 27 14.74 2.36 7.04
C VAL A 27 14.88 1.75 5.64
N GLN A 28 15.87 0.90 5.41
CA GLN A 28 16.02 0.18 4.14
C GLN A 28 14.82 -0.74 3.89
N ASP A 29 14.45 -1.55 4.89
CA ASP A 29 13.29 -2.45 4.84
C ASP A 29 11.98 -1.65 4.66
N ALA A 30 11.84 -0.51 5.33
CA ALA A 30 10.70 0.41 5.15
C ALA A 30 10.62 0.91 3.70
N THR A 31 11.75 1.33 3.13
CA THR A 31 11.84 1.85 1.77
C THR A 31 11.49 0.77 0.75
N GLU A 32 11.99 -0.45 0.94
CA GLU A 32 11.67 -1.58 0.06
C GLU A 32 10.19 -1.95 0.13
N LYS A 33 9.61 -2.04 1.34
CA LYS A 33 8.18 -2.28 1.50
C LYS A 33 7.34 -1.13 0.94
N ALA A 34 7.75 0.12 1.09
CA ALA A 34 7.07 1.27 0.48
C ALA A 34 7.07 1.17 -1.05
N ARG A 35 8.19 0.79 -1.69
CA ARG A 35 8.24 0.54 -3.14
C ARG A 35 7.30 -0.59 -3.57
N ASN A 36 7.23 -1.66 -2.78
CA ASN A 36 6.32 -2.77 -3.06
C ASN A 36 4.84 -2.35 -2.94
N ILE A 37 4.49 -1.60 -1.90
CA ILE A 37 3.15 -1.01 -1.72
C ILE A 37 2.80 -0.10 -2.91
N GLN A 38 3.71 0.77 -3.34
CA GLN A 38 3.51 1.65 -4.50
C GLN A 38 3.21 0.86 -5.77
N LYS A 39 3.99 -0.19 -6.08
CA LYS A 39 3.75 -1.04 -7.26
C LYS A 39 2.36 -1.66 -7.25
N LYS A 40 1.95 -2.21 -6.10
CA LYS A 40 0.63 -2.82 -5.93
C LYS A 40 -0.49 -1.78 -5.98
N ALA A 41 -0.28 -0.60 -5.39
CA ALA A 41 -1.23 0.50 -5.44
C ALA A 41 -1.46 0.99 -6.87
N ILE A 42 -0.39 1.19 -7.65
CA ILE A 42 -0.48 1.57 -9.06
C ILE A 42 -1.27 0.53 -9.86
N LYS A 43 -0.99 -0.77 -9.66
CA LYS A 43 -1.73 -1.86 -10.32
C LYS A 43 -3.22 -1.84 -9.97
N ALA A 44 -3.56 -1.73 -8.68
CA ALA A 44 -4.94 -1.68 -8.21
C ALA A 44 -5.68 -0.45 -8.75
N VAL A 45 -5.07 0.73 -8.71
CA VAL A 45 -5.64 1.98 -9.25
C VAL A 45 -5.83 1.90 -10.75
N ALA A 46 -4.84 1.40 -11.50
CA ALA A 46 -4.94 1.29 -12.96
C ALA A 46 -6.06 0.33 -13.39
N LEU A 47 -6.16 -0.84 -12.75
CA LEU A 47 -7.23 -1.80 -13.02
C LEU A 47 -8.59 -1.27 -12.57
N GLY A 48 -8.65 -0.57 -11.43
CA GLY A 48 -9.87 0.06 -10.92
C GLY A 48 -10.40 1.12 -11.88
N ALA A 49 -9.53 2.03 -12.31
CA ALA A 49 -9.84 3.05 -13.30
C ALA A 49 -10.29 2.44 -14.64
N LEU A 50 -9.63 1.37 -15.09
CA LEU A 50 -10.01 0.68 -16.33
C LEU A 50 -11.42 0.10 -16.25
N GLN A 51 -11.78 -0.59 -15.17
CA GLN A 51 -13.13 -1.15 -15.05
C GLN A 51 -14.18 -0.07 -14.79
N ALA A 52 -13.87 0.95 -13.98
CA ALA A 52 -14.76 2.09 -13.76
C ALA A 52 -15.08 2.83 -15.07
N GLY A 53 -14.07 3.07 -15.92
CA GLY A 53 -14.25 3.68 -17.23
C GLY A 53 -15.14 2.83 -18.15
N ARG A 54 -14.93 1.51 -18.20
CA ARG A 54 -15.78 0.58 -18.97
C ARG A 54 -17.24 0.60 -18.54
N ILE A 55 -17.48 0.60 -17.22
CA ILE A 55 -18.84 0.66 -16.66
C ILE A 55 -19.47 2.01 -16.99
N SER A 56 -18.75 3.10 -16.75
CA SER A 56 -19.27 4.43 -17.01
C SER A 56 -19.62 4.65 -18.47
N GLU A 57 -18.75 4.24 -19.40
CA GLU A 57 -19.00 4.42 -20.83
C GLU A 57 -20.29 3.69 -21.25
N LEU A 58 -20.48 2.47 -20.76
CA LEU A 58 -21.70 1.71 -21.01
C LEU A 58 -22.92 2.42 -20.43
N VAL A 59 -22.88 2.83 -19.16
CA VAL A 59 -24.02 3.53 -18.53
C VAL A 59 -24.31 4.85 -19.23
N HIS A 60 -23.28 5.60 -19.59
CA HIS A 60 -23.40 6.85 -20.34
C HIS A 60 -24.11 6.61 -21.67
N LEU A 61 -23.64 5.64 -22.45
CA LEU A 61 -24.24 5.28 -23.74
C LEU A 61 -25.71 4.87 -23.59
N LEU A 62 -26.04 4.01 -22.62
CA LEU A 62 -27.42 3.59 -22.36
C LEU A 62 -28.33 4.77 -21.97
N LYS A 63 -27.82 5.73 -21.20
CA LYS A 63 -28.54 6.97 -20.86
C LYS A 63 -28.74 7.87 -22.07
N GLN A 64 -27.71 8.07 -22.91
CA GLN A 64 -27.84 8.85 -24.15
C GLN A 64 -28.88 8.24 -25.10
N MET A 65 -28.94 6.90 -25.17
CA MET A 65 -29.93 6.17 -25.95
C MET A 65 -31.34 6.19 -25.35
N SER A 66 -31.49 6.69 -24.13
CA SER A 66 -32.77 6.90 -23.45
C SER A 66 -33.26 8.35 -23.56
N HIS A 67 -32.47 9.24 -24.17
CA HIS A 67 -32.80 10.66 -24.26
C HIS A 67 -33.94 10.93 -25.26
N GLY A 68 -34.92 11.75 -24.85
CA GLY A 68 -35.99 12.23 -25.74
C GLY A 68 -37.27 11.38 -25.79
N CYS A 69 -37.34 10.24 -25.10
CA CYS A 69 -38.56 9.44 -25.02
C CYS A 69 -38.74 8.81 -23.63
N THR A 70 -39.91 9.00 -23.01
CA THR A 70 -40.20 8.51 -21.65
C THR A 70 -40.87 7.14 -21.62
N SER A 71 -41.48 6.69 -22.73
CA SER A 71 -42.36 5.50 -22.75
C SER A 71 -42.03 4.45 -23.81
N ASN A 72 -41.43 4.82 -24.96
CA ASN A 72 -41.32 3.91 -26.11
C ASN A 72 -39.88 3.52 -26.49
N GLY A 73 -38.87 4.30 -26.12
CA GLY A 73 -37.48 4.04 -26.50
C GLY A 73 -36.49 4.50 -25.43
N PHE A 74 -36.00 3.55 -24.64
CA PHE A 74 -34.98 3.77 -23.61
C PHE A 74 -34.30 2.46 -23.19
N CYS A 75 -33.08 2.60 -22.69
CA CYS A 75 -32.20 1.50 -22.28
C CYS A 75 -31.84 1.49 -20.79
N VAL A 76 -32.24 2.52 -20.04
CA VAL A 76 -32.14 2.56 -18.59
C VAL A 76 -33.51 2.92 -18.03
N THR A 77 -33.99 2.10 -17.09
CA THR A 77 -35.30 2.24 -16.47
C THR A 77 -35.18 2.45 -14.97
N ASP A 78 -36.10 3.21 -14.40
CA ASP A 78 -36.33 3.22 -12.96
C ASP A 78 -37.19 2.01 -12.54
N ASP A 79 -37.39 1.87 -11.23
CA ASP A 79 -38.21 0.82 -10.63
C ASP A 79 -39.70 0.93 -11.01
N SER A 80 -40.12 2.02 -11.64
CA SER A 80 -41.47 2.25 -12.15
C SER A 80 -41.60 1.99 -13.66
N SER A 81 -40.61 1.34 -14.26
CA SER A 81 -40.55 0.98 -15.68
C SER A 81 -40.51 2.19 -16.64
N ASN A 82 -40.08 3.37 -16.16
CA ASN A 82 -39.93 4.61 -16.93
C ASN A 82 -38.45 4.95 -17.19
N ALA A 83 -38.18 5.74 -18.23
CA ALA A 83 -36.81 6.14 -18.58
C ALA A 83 -36.11 6.95 -17.47
N ILE A 84 -34.92 6.54 -17.05
CA ILE A 84 -34.04 7.39 -16.22
C ILE A 84 -33.36 8.42 -17.10
N THR A 85 -33.59 9.70 -16.80
CA THR A 85 -33.01 10.84 -17.53
C THR A 85 -31.89 11.56 -16.79
N ASP A 86 -31.72 11.29 -15.48
CA ASP A 86 -30.63 11.84 -14.67
C ASP A 86 -29.30 11.14 -14.98
N SER A 87 -28.20 11.88 -15.05
CA SER A 87 -26.83 11.38 -15.20
C SER A 87 -26.28 10.77 -13.90
N ASN A 88 -26.83 11.12 -12.75
CA ASN A 88 -26.40 10.62 -11.44
C ASN A 88 -27.08 9.30 -11.08
N VAL A 89 -26.31 8.38 -10.52
CA VAL A 89 -26.80 7.18 -9.80
C VAL A 89 -26.03 7.10 -8.50
N ASP A 90 -26.71 7.15 -7.35
CA ASP A 90 -26.08 7.13 -6.02
C ASP A 90 -24.94 8.16 -5.84
N ASN A 91 -25.13 9.38 -6.35
CA ASN A 91 -24.13 10.47 -6.41
C ASN A 91 -22.91 10.20 -7.29
N ILE A 92 -22.94 9.17 -8.13
CA ILE A 92 -21.95 8.94 -9.18
C ILE A 92 -22.50 9.55 -10.48
N ASP A 93 -21.91 10.66 -10.89
CA ASP A 93 -22.19 11.22 -12.20
C ASP A 93 -21.52 10.37 -13.27
N CYS A 94 -22.33 9.57 -13.97
CA CYS A 94 -21.87 8.69 -15.05
C CYS A 94 -21.49 9.47 -16.32
N THR A 95 -21.63 10.79 -16.34
CA THR A 95 -21.16 11.68 -17.42
C THR A 95 -19.82 12.32 -17.09
N THR A 96 -19.45 12.41 -15.81
CA THR A 96 -18.17 12.97 -15.36
C THR A 96 -17.46 12.01 -14.41
N LEU A 97 -16.79 10.97 -14.93
CA LEU A 97 -15.80 10.25 -14.13
C LEU A 97 -14.54 11.08 -14.00
N THR A 98 -14.58 12.05 -13.10
CA THR A 98 -13.36 12.71 -12.65
C THR A 98 -12.86 11.96 -11.42
N PRO A 99 -11.79 11.17 -11.53
CA PRO A 99 -11.21 10.53 -10.35
C PRO A 99 -10.73 11.60 -9.38
N LEU A 100 -11.10 11.47 -8.10
CA LEU A 100 -10.55 12.31 -7.05
C LEU A 100 -9.05 11.99 -6.90
N LEU A 101 -8.18 12.95 -7.20
CA LEU A 101 -6.72 12.79 -7.07
C LEU A 101 -6.20 13.22 -5.68
N ALA A 102 -7.08 13.64 -4.77
CA ALA A 102 -6.71 13.94 -3.41
C ALA A 102 -6.36 12.66 -2.65
N PRO A 103 -5.36 12.67 -1.73
CA PRO A 103 -5.12 11.56 -0.84
C PRO A 103 -6.41 11.19 -0.10
N GLN A 104 -6.78 9.93 -0.17
CA GLN A 104 -7.88 9.36 0.59
C GLN A 104 -7.33 8.28 1.51
N SER A 105 -7.94 8.15 2.69
CA SER A 105 -7.72 6.97 3.52
C SER A 105 -8.08 5.74 2.71
N LEU A 106 -7.25 4.70 2.83
CA LEU A 106 -7.50 3.41 2.21
C LEU A 106 -8.65 2.73 2.98
N ASP A 107 -9.87 3.14 2.70
CA ASP A 107 -11.09 2.58 3.29
C ASP A 107 -11.69 1.59 2.29
N TYR A 108 -11.49 0.31 2.58
CA TYR A 108 -12.26 -0.73 1.92
C TYR A 108 -13.58 -0.82 2.67
N ALA A 109 -14.63 -0.21 2.12
CA ALA A 109 -15.97 -0.40 2.65
C ALA A 109 -16.21 -1.92 2.76
N ALA A 110 -16.15 -2.45 3.99
CA ALA A 110 -16.05 -3.89 4.22
C ALA A 110 -17.30 -4.63 3.71
N ALA A 111 -18.42 -3.90 3.63
CA ALA A 111 -19.66 -4.37 3.05
C ALA A 111 -19.65 -4.45 1.51
N LYS A 112 -18.69 -3.83 0.82
CA LYS A 112 -18.62 -3.74 -0.65
C LYS A 112 -17.51 -4.62 -1.24
N PHE A 113 -16.40 -4.77 -0.53
CA PHE A 113 -15.28 -5.65 -0.89
C PHE A 113 -15.03 -6.69 0.23
N THR A 114 -15.50 -7.91 0.02
CA THR A 114 -15.44 -9.00 1.01
C THR A 114 -14.38 -10.04 0.62
N ASN A 115 -14.17 -11.03 1.48
CA ASN A 115 -13.27 -12.16 1.18
C ASN A 115 -13.82 -13.10 0.08
N THR A 116 -15.05 -12.90 -0.38
CA THR A 116 -15.68 -13.71 -1.43
C THR A 116 -15.81 -12.97 -2.75
N GLY A 117 -15.73 -11.63 -2.76
CA GLY A 117 -15.89 -10.84 -3.98
C GLY A 117 -16.35 -9.41 -3.75
N PHE A 118 -17.00 -8.85 -4.77
CA PHE A 118 -17.71 -7.57 -4.70
C PHE A 118 -19.16 -7.83 -4.26
N ALA A 119 -19.49 -7.46 -3.03
CA ALA A 119 -20.68 -7.97 -2.33
C ALA A 119 -22.01 -7.66 -3.05
N ASP A 120 -22.16 -6.44 -3.57
CA ASP A 120 -23.40 -6.01 -4.22
C ASP A 120 -23.58 -6.60 -5.63
N MET A 121 -22.50 -7.13 -6.22
CA MET A 121 -22.51 -7.62 -7.59
C MET A 121 -22.98 -9.07 -7.62
N THR A 122 -24.27 -9.27 -7.39
CA THR A 122 -24.93 -10.58 -7.50
C THR A 122 -25.35 -10.85 -8.96
N THR A 123 -25.70 -12.11 -9.27
CA THR A 123 -26.30 -12.41 -10.57
C THR A 123 -27.69 -11.77 -10.66
N GLY A 124 -28.04 -11.26 -11.83
CA GLY A 124 -29.36 -10.65 -12.02
C GLY A 124 -29.72 -10.55 -13.49
N ASP A 125 -31.02 -10.68 -13.77
CA ASP A 125 -31.58 -10.24 -15.04
C ASP A 125 -31.58 -8.70 -15.02
N ALA A 126 -30.86 -8.10 -15.96
CA ALA A 126 -30.65 -6.66 -16.02
C ALA A 126 -31.79 -5.93 -16.74
N LYS A 127 -32.84 -6.65 -17.17
CA LYS A 127 -33.92 -6.10 -18.00
C LYS A 127 -35.26 -6.06 -17.25
N ASP A 128 -36.00 -4.99 -17.50
CA ASP A 128 -37.41 -4.87 -17.11
C ASP A 128 -38.34 -5.70 -18.02
N ALA A 129 -39.58 -5.91 -17.58
CA ALA A 129 -40.63 -6.45 -18.41
C ALA A 129 -40.84 -5.59 -19.68
N GLY A 130 -40.81 -6.23 -20.85
CA GLY A 130 -40.99 -5.54 -22.13
C GLY A 130 -39.76 -4.78 -22.64
N ALA A 131 -38.59 -4.93 -22.00
CA ALA A 131 -37.35 -4.24 -22.40
C ALA A 131 -36.96 -4.46 -23.87
N GLY A 132 -37.32 -5.59 -24.50
CA GLY A 132 -37.02 -5.87 -25.91
C GLY A 132 -37.70 -4.95 -26.91
N ARG A 133 -38.74 -4.22 -26.48
CA ARG A 133 -39.41 -3.19 -27.28
C ARG A 133 -38.91 -1.78 -26.97
N LYS A 134 -38.20 -1.60 -25.85
CA LYS A 134 -37.76 -0.30 -25.33
C LYS A 134 -36.28 -0.05 -25.64
N CYS A 135 -35.43 -1.06 -25.53
CA CYS A 135 -33.98 -0.92 -25.63
C CYS A 135 -33.39 -1.65 -26.84
N ILE A 136 -32.79 -0.88 -27.76
CA ILE A 136 -32.21 -1.42 -28.99
C ILE A 136 -31.00 -2.34 -28.76
N PHE A 137 -30.31 -2.25 -27.61
CA PHE A 137 -29.25 -3.21 -27.24
C PHE A 137 -29.76 -4.65 -27.17
N LEU A 138 -31.01 -4.83 -26.77
CA LEU A 138 -31.58 -6.17 -26.58
C LEU A 138 -32.24 -6.70 -27.85
N HIS A 139 -32.52 -5.83 -28.82
CA HIS A 139 -33.36 -6.13 -29.96
C HIS A 139 -32.56 -6.58 -31.19
N LYS A 140 -33.10 -7.56 -31.90
CA LYS A 140 -32.81 -7.78 -33.32
C LYS A 140 -34.11 -7.87 -34.11
N THR A 141 -34.09 -7.36 -35.32
CA THR A 141 -35.24 -7.39 -36.23
C THR A 141 -35.51 -8.81 -36.74
N SER A 142 -34.46 -9.62 -36.91
CA SER A 142 -34.55 -11.03 -37.30
C SER A 142 -33.38 -11.82 -36.71
N ALA A 143 -33.65 -13.03 -36.22
CA ALA A 143 -32.60 -13.92 -35.70
C ALA A 143 -31.60 -14.38 -36.77
N GLY A 144 -32.02 -14.49 -38.04
CA GLY A 144 -31.25 -15.13 -39.10
C GLY A 144 -30.48 -14.18 -40.03
N SER A 145 -30.55 -12.87 -39.82
CA SER A 145 -29.95 -11.90 -40.75
C SER A 145 -29.47 -10.63 -40.07
N ALA A 146 -28.40 -10.05 -40.63
CA ALA A 146 -27.92 -8.72 -40.29
C ALA A 146 -28.90 -7.65 -40.81
N SER A 147 -29.01 -6.53 -40.10
CA SER A 147 -29.93 -5.43 -40.43
C SER A 147 -29.32 -4.10 -39.99
N ALA A 148 -29.44 -3.08 -40.83
CA ALA A 148 -29.00 -1.72 -40.51
C ALA A 148 -29.79 -1.11 -39.33
N SER A 149 -30.97 -1.65 -39.02
CA SER A 149 -31.78 -1.24 -37.87
C SER A 149 -31.35 -1.90 -36.56
N ASP A 150 -30.44 -2.88 -36.58
CA ASP A 150 -29.98 -3.58 -35.39
C ASP A 150 -28.65 -3.01 -34.90
N LEU A 151 -28.48 -2.86 -33.59
CA LEU A 151 -27.16 -2.55 -33.03
C LEU A 151 -26.20 -3.75 -33.18
N PHE A 152 -26.65 -4.92 -32.73
CA PHE A 152 -25.91 -6.16 -32.89
C PHE A 152 -26.30 -6.88 -34.19
N GLN A 153 -25.32 -7.04 -35.07
CA GLN A 153 -25.54 -7.65 -36.39
C GLN A 153 -25.78 -9.17 -36.33
N SER A 154 -25.45 -9.82 -35.21
CA SER A 154 -25.69 -11.25 -34.95
C SER A 154 -26.45 -11.49 -33.65
N THR A 155 -27.19 -12.59 -33.59
CA THR A 155 -27.79 -13.09 -32.33
C THR A 155 -26.72 -13.66 -31.39
N GLY A 156 -27.15 -13.94 -30.16
CA GLY A 156 -26.30 -14.58 -29.16
C GLY A 156 -25.60 -13.60 -28.22
N PRO A 157 -24.77 -14.12 -27.30
CA PRO A 157 -24.21 -13.34 -26.20
C PRO A 157 -23.12 -12.37 -26.67
N HIS A 158 -23.27 -11.11 -26.28
CA HIS A 158 -22.30 -10.04 -26.44
C HIS A 158 -21.83 -9.58 -25.07
N SER A 159 -20.52 -9.61 -24.84
CA SER A 159 -19.90 -9.24 -23.57
C SER A 159 -19.55 -7.75 -23.56
N LEU A 160 -20.09 -7.01 -22.59
CA LEU A 160 -19.94 -5.57 -22.45
C LEU A 160 -19.32 -5.23 -21.08
N ALA A 161 -18.84 -3.99 -20.95
CA ALA A 161 -18.21 -3.48 -19.72
C ALA A 161 -17.19 -4.46 -19.10
N GLY A 162 -16.28 -5.01 -19.91
CA GLY A 162 -15.25 -5.92 -19.40
C GLY A 162 -15.78 -7.27 -18.89
N GLY A 163 -16.97 -7.70 -19.34
CA GLY A 163 -17.61 -8.94 -18.92
C GLY A 163 -18.60 -8.80 -17.78
N LEU A 164 -18.90 -7.58 -17.32
CA LEU A 164 -19.90 -7.37 -16.28
C LEU A 164 -21.33 -7.58 -16.79
N LEU A 165 -21.61 -7.19 -18.04
CA LEU A 165 -22.92 -7.36 -18.66
C LEU A 165 -22.79 -8.27 -19.88
N THR A 166 -23.64 -9.28 -19.95
CA THR A 166 -23.84 -10.09 -21.17
C THR A 166 -25.21 -9.80 -21.74
N VAL A 167 -25.27 -9.37 -23.00
CA VAL A 167 -26.51 -9.12 -23.73
C VAL A 167 -26.68 -10.18 -24.82
N ALA A 168 -27.75 -10.97 -24.76
CA ALA A 168 -28.15 -11.84 -25.86
C ALA A 168 -29.25 -11.15 -26.68
N ALA A 169 -28.84 -10.44 -27.74
CA ALA A 169 -29.77 -9.76 -28.62
C ALA A 169 -30.51 -10.75 -29.53
N HIS A 170 -31.83 -10.62 -29.62
CA HIS A 170 -32.69 -11.54 -30.38
C HIS A 170 -34.00 -10.85 -30.79
N ASP A 171 -34.72 -11.46 -31.73
CA ASP A 171 -36.08 -11.02 -32.14
C ASP A 171 -37.21 -11.44 -31.19
N SER A 172 -36.92 -12.27 -30.18
CA SER A 172 -37.95 -12.89 -29.34
C SER A 172 -37.43 -13.30 -27.97
N ASN A 173 -36.28 -14.00 -27.93
CA ASN A 173 -35.69 -14.53 -26.69
C ASN A 173 -34.51 -13.69 -26.21
N ILE A 174 -34.79 -12.45 -25.84
CA ILE A 174 -33.76 -11.50 -25.39
C ILE A 174 -33.29 -11.80 -23.96
N GLN A 175 -32.00 -11.58 -23.69
CA GLN A 175 -31.44 -11.70 -22.34
C GLN A 175 -30.45 -10.57 -22.05
N ALA A 176 -30.40 -10.15 -20.79
CA ALA A 176 -29.39 -9.24 -20.28
C ALA A 176 -29.01 -9.73 -18.89
N THR A 177 -27.76 -10.13 -18.68
CA THR A 177 -27.35 -10.74 -17.41
C THR A 177 -26.14 -10.03 -16.85
N ILE A 178 -26.24 -9.62 -15.59
CA ILE A 178 -25.09 -9.16 -14.80
C ILE A 178 -24.31 -10.37 -14.32
N THR A 179 -23.02 -10.39 -14.59
CA THR A 179 -22.09 -11.40 -14.07
C THR A 179 -21.98 -11.25 -12.57
N ALA A 180 -22.26 -12.33 -11.83
CA ALA A 180 -22.03 -12.36 -10.39
C ALA A 180 -20.53 -12.22 -10.08
N LEU A 181 -20.20 -11.24 -9.25
CA LEU A 181 -18.85 -11.00 -8.75
C LEU A 181 -18.75 -11.11 -7.21
N ASN A 182 -19.83 -11.49 -6.52
CA ASN A 182 -19.89 -11.58 -5.05
C ASN A 182 -19.30 -12.87 -4.46
N THR A 183 -19.07 -13.90 -5.28
CA THR A 183 -18.52 -15.21 -4.88
C THR A 183 -17.38 -15.69 -5.79
N ILE A 184 -16.62 -14.76 -6.37
CA ILE A 184 -15.52 -15.06 -7.30
C ILE A 184 -14.23 -15.50 -6.60
N ALA A 185 -14.11 -15.26 -5.29
CA ALA A 185 -12.91 -15.51 -4.50
C ALA A 185 -13.17 -16.49 -3.36
N ASP A 186 -12.11 -17.19 -2.97
CA ASP A 186 -12.05 -18.03 -1.78
C ASP A 186 -11.00 -17.45 -0.83
N GLY A 187 -11.42 -17.10 0.39
CA GLY A 187 -10.53 -16.55 1.41
C GLY A 187 -9.79 -15.27 1.00
N GLY A 188 -10.36 -14.41 0.14
CA GLY A 188 -9.75 -13.16 -0.30
C GLY A 188 -8.89 -13.28 -1.55
N ARG A 189 -8.88 -14.44 -2.23
CA ARG A 189 -8.02 -14.64 -3.41
C ARG A 189 -8.71 -15.45 -4.52
N ILE A 190 -8.33 -15.16 -5.75
CA ILE A 190 -8.75 -15.89 -6.94
C ILE A 190 -7.54 -16.59 -7.55
N SER A 191 -7.54 -17.93 -7.56
CA SER A 191 -6.41 -18.73 -8.05
C SER A 191 -6.18 -18.60 -9.57
N GLN A 192 -7.24 -18.38 -10.35
CA GLN A 192 -7.21 -18.22 -11.80
C GLN A 192 -7.86 -16.90 -12.21
N ALA A 193 -7.09 -15.81 -12.10
CA ALA A 193 -7.55 -14.46 -12.42
C ALA A 193 -7.41 -14.14 -13.91
N THR A 194 -8.13 -14.86 -14.76
CA THR A 194 -8.12 -14.65 -16.23
C THR A 194 -9.09 -13.58 -16.69
N GLN A 195 -10.13 -13.29 -15.90
CA GLN A 195 -11.15 -12.28 -16.22
C GLN A 195 -10.78 -10.89 -15.67
N PRO A 196 -11.20 -9.79 -16.32
CA PRO A 196 -10.82 -8.43 -15.90
C PRO A 196 -11.16 -8.11 -14.44
N TYR A 197 -12.35 -8.48 -13.98
CA TYR A 197 -12.78 -8.26 -12.60
C TYR A 197 -12.06 -9.16 -11.59
N HIS A 198 -11.57 -10.34 -12.02
CA HIS A 198 -10.75 -11.18 -11.15
C HIS A 198 -9.37 -10.54 -10.92
N GLN A 199 -8.79 -9.98 -11.98
CA GLN A 199 -7.50 -9.27 -11.91
C GLN A 199 -7.61 -8.04 -11.01
N LEU A 200 -8.70 -7.26 -11.15
CA LEU A 200 -8.99 -6.14 -10.27
C LEU A 200 -9.12 -6.60 -8.81
N TYR A 201 -9.94 -7.62 -8.54
CA TYR A 201 -10.15 -8.14 -7.19
C TYR A 201 -8.83 -8.55 -6.54
N ASN A 202 -8.01 -9.36 -7.23
CA ASN A 202 -6.71 -9.79 -6.72
C ASN A 202 -5.75 -8.61 -6.51
N ALA A 203 -5.73 -7.61 -7.39
CA ALA A 203 -4.86 -6.44 -7.21
C ALA A 203 -5.22 -5.63 -5.95
N VAL A 204 -6.52 -5.47 -5.69
CA VAL A 204 -7.03 -4.80 -4.49
C VAL A 204 -6.74 -5.63 -3.24
N ALA A 205 -6.98 -6.94 -3.27
CA ALA A 205 -6.66 -7.86 -2.18
C ALA A 205 -5.15 -7.87 -1.87
N GLU A 206 -4.30 -7.99 -2.89
CA GLU A 206 -2.84 -7.94 -2.78
C GLU A 206 -2.36 -6.64 -2.12
N LEU A 207 -2.98 -5.49 -2.46
CA LEU A 207 -2.67 -4.21 -1.85
C LEU A 207 -3.11 -4.17 -0.38
N LYS A 208 -4.35 -4.61 -0.09
CA LYS A 208 -4.93 -4.67 1.26
C LYS A 208 -4.09 -5.53 2.21
N GLU A 209 -3.62 -6.68 1.75
CA GLU A 209 -2.85 -7.64 2.54
C GLU A 209 -1.36 -7.28 2.66
N THR A 210 -0.88 -6.26 1.94
CA THR A 210 0.55 -5.94 1.96
C THR A 210 0.97 -5.44 3.35
N PRO A 211 1.91 -6.14 4.01
CA PRO A 211 2.38 -5.73 5.32
C PRO A 211 3.03 -4.35 5.25
N LYS A 212 2.60 -3.46 6.13
CA LYS A 212 3.27 -2.18 6.34
C LYS A 212 4.51 -2.43 7.20
N HIS A 213 5.62 -1.79 6.86
CA HIS A 213 6.76 -1.67 7.79
C HIS A 213 6.71 -0.29 8.41
N SER A 214 6.88 -0.22 9.72
CA SER A 214 7.13 1.03 10.41
C SER A 214 8.42 0.85 11.21
N CYS A 215 9.30 1.83 11.12
CA CYS A 215 10.42 1.93 12.05
C CYS A 215 9.95 2.47 13.41
N GLY A 216 8.72 2.99 13.50
CA GLY A 216 8.26 3.90 14.55
C GLY A 216 7.75 5.20 13.91
N LEU A 217 6.83 5.90 14.57
CA LEU A 217 6.21 7.12 14.04
C LEU A 217 7.09 8.37 14.23
N ASP A 218 8.08 8.28 15.12
CA ASP A 218 8.99 9.36 15.49
C ASP A 218 10.40 8.82 15.83
N GLU A 219 11.32 9.72 16.19
CA GLU A 219 12.69 9.35 16.56
C GLU A 219 12.75 8.40 17.77
N ALA A 220 11.82 8.54 18.72
CA ALA A 220 11.75 7.68 19.88
C ALA A 220 11.37 6.26 19.47
N GLY A 221 10.29 6.11 18.69
CA GLY A 221 9.86 4.82 18.15
C GLY A 221 10.93 4.14 17.28
N ALA A 222 11.65 4.92 16.47
CA ALA A 222 12.73 4.44 15.61
C ALA A 222 13.94 3.87 16.37
N ILE A 223 14.23 4.37 17.56
CA ILE A 223 15.36 3.92 18.38
C ILE A 223 14.90 2.88 19.39
N GLU A 224 13.88 3.19 20.18
CA GLU A 224 13.36 2.33 21.24
C GLU A 224 12.75 1.05 20.67
N GLY A 225 12.04 1.13 19.54
CA GLY A 225 11.45 -0.03 18.88
C GLY A 225 12.49 -1.09 18.51
N GLN A 226 13.62 -0.66 17.93
CA GLN A 226 14.71 -1.57 17.52
C GLN A 226 15.46 -2.20 18.71
N ILE A 227 15.42 -1.55 19.88
CA ILE A 227 15.99 -2.09 21.11
C ILE A 227 15.03 -3.10 21.73
N ASN A 228 13.74 -2.77 21.75
CA ASN A 228 12.70 -3.56 22.39
C ASN A 228 12.27 -4.80 21.55
N ASP A 229 12.45 -4.78 20.23
CA ASP A 229 12.17 -5.90 19.33
C ASP A 229 13.35 -6.88 19.16
N ASN A 230 14.41 -6.71 19.97
CA ASN A 230 15.67 -7.46 19.95
C ASN A 230 16.56 -7.27 18.70
N SER A 231 16.24 -6.37 17.76
CA SER A 231 17.09 -6.13 16.57
C SER A 231 18.51 -5.70 16.95
N VAL A 232 18.64 -4.83 17.96
CA VAL A 232 19.95 -4.42 18.51
C VAL A 232 20.68 -5.60 19.16
N ALA A 233 19.98 -6.45 19.92
CA ALA A 233 20.57 -7.61 20.57
C ALA A 233 21.11 -8.61 19.55
N THR A 234 20.33 -8.92 18.50
CA THR A 234 20.74 -9.83 17.41
C THR A 234 21.96 -9.32 16.66
N GLN A 235 21.99 -8.03 16.30
CA GLN A 235 23.14 -7.46 15.60
C GLN A 235 24.39 -7.38 16.48
N LEU A 236 24.23 -7.09 17.77
CA LEU A 236 25.35 -7.08 18.72
C LEU A 236 25.93 -8.49 18.91
N ALA A 237 25.08 -9.52 19.01
CA ALA A 237 25.50 -10.92 19.06
C ALA A 237 26.31 -11.30 17.81
N ALA A 238 25.83 -10.91 16.62
CA ALA A 238 26.54 -11.15 15.37
C ALA A 238 27.92 -10.45 15.33
N MET A 239 28.02 -9.21 15.82
CA MET A 239 29.31 -8.51 15.92
C MET A 239 30.26 -9.21 16.91
N ILE A 240 29.77 -9.60 18.08
CA ILE A 240 30.57 -10.33 19.09
C ILE A 240 31.07 -11.66 18.52
N LYS A 241 30.18 -12.43 17.86
CA LYS A 241 30.54 -13.69 17.22
C LYS A 241 31.53 -13.51 16.07
N THR A 242 31.44 -12.41 15.33
CA THR A 242 32.43 -12.08 14.28
C THR A 242 33.80 -11.76 14.89
N ALA A 243 33.83 -11.01 15.99
CA ALA A 243 35.08 -10.68 16.67
C ALA A 243 35.71 -11.86 17.43
N LYS A 244 34.87 -12.81 17.88
CA LYS A 244 35.26 -13.98 18.66
C LYS A 244 34.54 -15.24 18.11
N PRO A 245 35.02 -15.79 16.98
CA PRO A 245 34.34 -16.87 16.28
C PRO A 245 34.27 -18.18 17.08
N ASP A 246 35.22 -18.41 17.99
CA ASP A 246 35.32 -19.62 18.80
C ASP A 246 34.52 -19.55 20.12
N LEU A 247 33.62 -18.57 20.26
CA LEU A 247 32.74 -18.49 21.43
C LEU A 247 31.83 -19.73 21.51
N PRO A 248 31.68 -20.33 22.70
CA PRO A 248 30.70 -21.39 22.92
C PRO A 248 29.28 -20.92 22.55
N ASP A 249 28.46 -21.84 22.06
CA ASP A 249 27.09 -21.52 21.67
C ASP A 249 26.28 -20.88 22.82
N GLY A 250 25.63 -19.76 22.53
CA GLY A 250 24.81 -19.01 23.48
C GLY A 250 25.59 -18.07 24.41
N GLU A 251 26.93 -18.07 24.37
CA GLU A 251 27.75 -17.17 25.18
C GLU A 251 27.74 -15.73 24.64
N ASP A 252 27.58 -15.57 23.32
CA ASP A 252 27.32 -14.29 22.66
C ASP A 252 26.05 -13.63 23.19
N ALA A 253 24.95 -14.38 23.29
CA ALA A 253 23.68 -13.87 23.82
C ALA A 253 23.79 -13.41 25.29
N LYS A 254 24.55 -14.13 26.13
CA LYS A 254 24.81 -13.72 27.52
C LYS A 254 25.63 -12.43 27.59
N GLN A 255 26.67 -12.32 26.77
CA GLN A 255 27.49 -11.10 26.70
C GLN A 255 26.66 -9.89 26.23
N VAL A 256 25.79 -10.08 25.23
CA VAL A 256 24.84 -9.06 24.78
C VAL A 256 23.96 -8.58 25.92
N GLU A 257 23.30 -9.49 26.66
CA GLU A 257 22.42 -9.11 27.77
C GLU A 257 23.16 -8.40 28.90
N ALA A 258 24.38 -8.82 29.21
CA ALA A 258 25.24 -8.14 30.19
C ALA A 258 25.58 -6.70 29.74
N ILE A 259 25.97 -6.53 28.48
CA ILE A 259 26.28 -5.21 27.91
C ILE A 259 25.05 -4.30 27.91
N LEU A 260 23.91 -4.80 27.41
CA LEU A 260 22.68 -4.01 27.34
C LEU A 260 22.17 -3.62 28.73
N THR A 261 22.25 -4.53 29.72
CA THR A 261 21.84 -4.26 31.10
C THR A 261 22.76 -3.26 31.79
N ALA A 262 24.07 -3.35 31.58
CA ALA A 262 25.03 -2.38 32.11
C ALA A 262 24.76 -0.96 31.57
N ILE A 263 24.34 -0.86 30.31
CA ILE A 263 24.07 0.42 29.65
C ILE A 263 22.70 0.97 30.02
N ALA A 264 21.68 0.13 30.11
CA ALA A 264 20.31 0.56 30.42
C ALA A 264 20.15 1.11 31.84
N ALA A 265 21.06 0.83 32.78
CA ALA A 265 20.82 1.04 34.22
C ALA A 265 19.61 0.22 34.75
N LYS A 266 19.46 0.14 36.07
CA LYS A 266 18.65 -0.89 36.76
C LYS A 266 17.13 -0.81 36.60
N ASP A 267 16.58 0.16 35.89
CA ASP A 267 15.13 0.23 35.69
C ASP A 267 14.67 -0.62 34.48
N ASN A 268 13.40 -1.01 34.45
CA ASN A 268 12.83 -1.87 33.42
C ASN A 268 12.60 -1.15 32.07
N ASN A 269 13.20 0.03 31.81
CA ASN A 269 13.00 0.83 30.61
C ASN A 269 14.25 0.89 29.70
N ARG A 270 14.73 -0.29 29.31
CA ARG A 270 15.95 -0.48 28.50
C ARG A 270 16.00 0.40 27.24
N GLY A 271 14.93 0.38 26.44
CA GLY A 271 14.85 1.16 25.19
C GLY A 271 15.05 2.66 25.41
N LYS A 272 14.28 3.24 26.34
CA LYS A 272 14.38 4.65 26.69
C LYS A 272 15.76 5.02 27.22
N ASN A 273 16.34 4.22 28.12
CA ASN A 273 17.61 4.59 28.75
C ASN A 273 18.79 4.54 27.77
N ILE A 274 18.79 3.57 26.87
CA ILE A 274 19.79 3.50 25.79
C ILE A 274 19.59 4.68 24.82
N ARG A 275 18.35 5.02 24.47
CA ARG A 275 18.05 6.22 23.65
C ARG A 275 18.54 7.49 24.34
N ASP A 276 18.23 7.69 25.61
CA ASP A 276 18.65 8.87 26.37
C ASP A 276 20.18 8.98 26.43
N LYS A 277 20.88 7.84 26.57
CA LYS A 277 22.36 7.82 26.48
C LYS A 277 22.87 8.19 25.08
N ILE A 278 22.19 7.78 24.01
CA ILE A 278 22.52 8.20 22.64
C ILE A 278 22.31 9.70 22.50
N LEU A 279 21.13 10.19 22.85
CA LEU A 279 20.72 11.58 22.64
C LEU A 279 21.50 12.56 23.51
N ASN A 280 21.89 12.16 24.73
CA ASN A 280 22.70 12.98 25.62
C ASN A 280 24.21 12.92 25.33
N THR A 281 24.63 12.23 24.27
CA THR A 281 26.04 12.24 23.86
C THR A 281 26.39 13.59 23.26
N LYS A 282 27.48 14.21 23.75
CA LYS A 282 28.07 15.40 23.14
C LYS A 282 28.90 15.01 21.92
N ILE A 283 28.77 15.77 20.86
CA ILE A 283 29.60 15.66 19.65
C ILE A 283 30.08 17.05 19.25
N GLU A 284 31.22 17.13 18.55
CA GLU A 284 31.58 18.34 17.82
C GLU A 284 30.56 18.64 16.74
N ASN A 285 30.20 19.90 16.61
CA ASN A 285 29.38 20.44 15.54
C ASN A 285 29.94 21.80 15.10
N VAL A 286 29.45 22.34 14.00
CA VAL A 286 29.81 23.68 13.51
C VAL A 286 28.61 24.60 13.67
N LYS A 287 28.75 25.65 14.50
CA LYS A 287 27.77 26.74 14.61
C LYS A 287 28.46 28.05 14.29
N ASN A 288 27.92 28.82 13.34
CA ASN A 288 28.48 30.09 12.89
C ASN A 288 29.98 30.00 12.50
N GLY A 289 30.37 28.93 11.81
CA GLY A 289 31.75 28.69 11.39
C GLY A 289 32.72 28.18 12.48
N ASN A 290 32.28 28.10 13.74
CA ASN A 290 33.11 27.65 14.85
C ASN A 290 32.74 26.23 15.31
N ARG A 291 33.76 25.47 15.73
CA ARG A 291 33.55 24.17 16.38
C ARG A 291 32.99 24.36 17.78
N VAL A 292 31.89 23.68 18.08
CA VAL A 292 31.22 23.69 19.39
C VAL A 292 30.82 22.28 19.77
N GLU A 293 30.99 21.91 21.03
CA GLU A 293 30.34 20.71 21.55
C GLU A 293 28.84 20.95 21.67
N THR A 294 28.04 20.03 21.15
CA THR A 294 26.58 20.09 21.23
C THR A 294 26.04 18.71 21.52
N VAL A 295 25.03 18.64 22.38
CA VAL A 295 24.34 17.39 22.69
C VAL A 295 23.49 16.98 21.48
N ILE A 296 23.47 15.69 21.12
CA ILE A 296 22.78 15.22 19.90
C ILE A 296 21.30 15.62 19.89
N SER A 297 20.62 15.61 21.04
CA SER A 297 19.23 16.05 21.18
C SER A 297 18.98 17.50 20.75
N GLU A 298 20.00 18.36 20.79
CA GLU A 298 19.92 19.78 20.39
C GLU A 298 20.18 19.99 18.90
N ILE A 299 20.55 18.95 18.16
CA ILE A 299 20.85 19.02 16.73
C ILE A 299 19.64 18.50 15.96
N SER A 300 18.85 19.43 15.40
CA SER A 300 17.65 19.10 14.62
C SER A 300 17.94 18.76 13.15
N SER A 301 19.05 19.28 12.60
CA SER A 301 19.43 19.08 11.19
C SER A 301 20.15 17.75 10.97
N THR A 302 19.69 16.98 9.98
CA THR A 302 20.39 15.75 9.54
C THR A 302 21.79 16.05 8.96
N ALA A 303 21.95 17.20 8.29
CA ALA A 303 23.24 17.62 7.74
C ALA A 303 24.25 17.93 8.86
N ASP A 304 23.78 18.56 9.94
CA ASP A 304 24.61 18.90 11.10
C ASP A 304 25.01 17.64 11.87
N ARG A 305 24.06 16.71 12.06
CA ARG A 305 24.36 15.38 12.64
C ARG A 305 25.40 14.60 11.83
N ARG A 306 25.38 14.72 10.50
CA ARG A 306 26.38 14.13 9.61
C ARG A 306 27.73 14.84 9.72
N THR A 307 27.73 16.16 9.80
CA THR A 307 28.94 16.95 10.01
C THR A 307 29.63 16.54 11.31
N GLY A 308 28.88 16.43 12.40
CA GLY A 308 29.44 15.98 13.67
C GLY A 308 29.98 14.56 13.65
N TYR A 309 29.34 13.64 12.91
CA TYR A 309 29.92 12.31 12.67
C TYR A 309 31.31 12.39 12.00
N LEU A 310 31.45 13.19 10.94
CA LEU A 310 32.71 13.33 10.21
C LEU A 310 33.82 13.94 11.08
N LEU A 311 33.47 14.94 11.90
CA LEU A 311 34.41 15.56 12.85
C LEU A 311 34.91 14.56 13.90
N GLU A 312 34.00 13.78 14.50
CA GLU A 312 34.36 12.76 15.49
C GLU A 312 35.16 11.60 14.88
N ASN A 313 34.86 11.21 13.64
CA ASN A 313 35.65 10.19 12.94
C ASN A 313 37.09 10.66 12.70
N ASN A 314 37.28 11.90 12.23
CA ASN A 314 38.60 12.46 11.96
C ASN A 314 39.46 12.56 13.23
N LYS A 315 38.87 12.90 14.39
CA LYS A 315 39.62 12.92 15.66
C LYS A 315 40.27 11.58 15.99
N LYS A 316 39.54 10.49 15.79
CA LYS A 316 40.07 9.13 16.04
C LYS A 316 41.20 8.81 15.09
N GLU A 317 41.07 9.10 13.80
CA GLU A 317 42.16 8.86 12.83
C GLU A 317 43.44 9.64 13.16
N PHE A 318 43.31 10.89 13.62
CA PHE A 318 44.46 11.70 14.06
C PHE A 318 45.06 11.26 15.40
N SER A 319 44.32 10.57 16.29
CA SER A 319 44.90 10.06 17.53
C SER A 319 45.79 8.83 17.31
N TRP A 320 45.52 8.02 16.27
CA TRP A 320 46.35 6.85 15.92
C TRP A 320 47.68 7.23 15.25
N GLN A 321 47.75 8.38 14.57
CA GLN A 321 49.00 8.88 13.96
C GLN A 321 50.00 9.45 14.98
N ASN A 322 49.59 9.66 16.23
CA ASN A 322 50.41 10.25 17.30
C ASN A 322 50.89 9.23 18.35
N CYS A 323 50.87 7.92 18.07
CA CYS A 323 51.54 6.95 18.95
C CYS A 323 53.08 7.18 18.89
N PRO A 324 53.76 7.46 20.01
CA PRO A 324 55.21 7.55 20.01
C PRO A 324 55.80 6.17 19.69
N SER A 325 56.70 6.14 18.71
CA SER A 325 57.56 4.99 18.46
C SER A 325 58.42 4.75 19.71
N SER A 326 58.08 3.71 20.48
CA SER A 326 58.94 3.13 21.52
C SER A 326 59.60 1.87 21.02
#